data_AF-A0A1J3CWC9-F1
#
_entry.id   AF-A0A1J3CWC9-F1
#
_cell.length_a   1.000
_cell.length_b   1.000
_cell.length_c   1.000
_cell.angle_alpha   90.00
_cell.angle_beta   90.00
_cell.angle_gamma   90.00
#
_symmetry.space_group_name_H-M   'P 1'
#
loop_
_entity.id
_entity.type
_entity.pdbx_description
1 polymer ?
#
loop_
_entity_poly.entity_id
_entity_poly.type
_entity_poly.pdbx_seq_one_letter_code
_entity_poly.pdbx_strand_id
1 'polypeptide(L)'
;MVPPLLPRHVTAVIKCQRDPMKALEMFNSMKKEDAFKHTLSTYRSVIEKLGSHGRFEAMEEVLVEMRQNVGNHMLEGVYVGAMKNYGKKGKVQEAVNVFERMDFYDCEPTVFSYNAIMSVLVDSGYFDQAHKVYMRMRDKGITPDV
;
A
#
# COMPACT_ATOMS: atom_id res chain seq x y z
N MET A 1 -1.73 7.98 36.01
CA MET A 1 -2.34 8.33 34.71
C MET A 1 -1.54 7.59 33.65
N VAL A 2 -2.14 6.68 32.89
CA VAL A 2 -1.45 6.00 31.78
C VAL A 2 -1.26 7.01 30.65
N PRO A 3 -0.04 7.20 30.12
CA PRO A 3 0.18 8.17 29.05
C PRO A 3 -0.64 7.81 27.80
N PRO A 4 -1.18 8.81 27.07
CA PRO A 4 -2.01 8.56 25.91
C PRO A 4 -1.20 7.82 24.83
N LEU A 5 -1.79 6.76 24.24
CA LEU A 5 -1.12 6.01 23.20
C LEU A 5 -1.09 6.84 21.91
N LEU A 6 0.12 7.10 21.39
CA LEU A 6 0.31 7.92 20.20
C LEU A 6 0.40 7.01 18.95
N PRO A 7 -0.02 7.51 17.76
CA PRO A 7 0.10 6.75 16.51
C PRO A 7 1.52 6.23 16.23
N ARG A 8 2.56 6.97 16.64
CA ARG A 8 3.96 6.52 16.53
C ARG A 8 4.27 5.27 17.35
N HIS A 9 3.65 5.10 18.52
CA HIS A 9 3.81 3.91 19.35
C HIS A 9 3.15 2.71 18.67
N VAL A 10 1.96 2.90 18.11
CA VAL A 10 1.24 1.87 17.34
C VAL A 10 2.04 1.43 16.11
N THR A 11 2.54 2.38 15.33
CA THR A 11 3.41 2.08 14.18
C THR A 11 4.66 1.29 14.59
N ALA A 12 5.32 1.65 15.70
CA ALA A 12 6.49 0.91 16.20
C ALA A 12 6.13 -0.54 16.57
N VAL A 13 5.04 -0.73 17.32
CA VAL A 13 4.57 -2.06 17.73
C VAL A 13 4.22 -2.94 16.52
N ILE A 14 3.49 -2.41 15.53
CA ILE A 14 3.14 -3.15 14.31
C ILE A 14 4.39 -3.61 13.55
N LYS A 15 5.40 -2.74 13.45
CA LYS A 15 6.66 -3.07 12.76
C LYS A 15 7.47 -4.12 13.51
N CYS A 16 7.52 -4.06 14.84
CA CYS A 16 8.26 -5.00 15.67
C CYS A 16 7.55 -6.36 15.84
N GLN A 17 6.22 -6.40 15.74
CA GLN A 17 5.47 -7.64 15.83
C GLN A 17 5.85 -8.58 14.68
N ARG A 18 6.24 -9.82 14.98
CA ARG A 18 6.68 -10.79 13.96
C ARG A 18 5.50 -11.33 13.17
N ASP A 19 4.42 -11.67 13.85
CA ASP A 19 3.23 -12.25 13.25
C ASP A 19 2.33 -11.16 12.63
N PRO A 20 2.05 -11.20 11.32
CA PRO A 20 1.25 -10.18 10.65
C PRO A 20 -0.22 -10.14 11.13
N MET A 21 -0.79 -11.27 11.55
CA MET A 21 -2.16 -11.32 12.05
C MET A 21 -2.26 -10.77 13.47
N LYS A 22 -1.26 -11.05 14.33
CA LYS A 22 -1.18 -10.40 15.65
C LYS A 22 -0.98 -8.89 15.52
N ALA A 23 -0.21 -8.45 14.53
CA ALA A 23 -0.05 -7.02 14.25
C ALA A 23 -1.39 -6.37 13.85
N LEU A 24 -2.20 -7.08 13.07
CA LEU A 24 -3.56 -6.66 12.70
C LEU A 24 -4.53 -6.66 13.89
N GLU A 25 -4.48 -7.67 14.76
CA GLU A 25 -5.26 -7.70 16.00
C GLU A 25 -4.94 -6.50 16.90
N MET A 26 -3.65 -6.19 17.07
CA MET A 26 -3.19 -5.01 17.82
C MET A 26 -3.64 -3.70 17.16
N PHE A 27 -3.58 -3.64 15.83
CA PHE A 27 -4.12 -2.49 15.07
C PHE A 27 -5.61 -2.32 15.36
N ASN A 28 -6.41 -3.39 15.25
CA ASN A 28 -7.85 -3.35 15.47
C ASN A 28 -8.25 -3.10 16.92
N SER A 29 -7.47 -3.55 17.90
CA SER A 29 -7.77 -3.31 19.32
C SER A 29 -7.70 -1.82 19.66
N MET A 30 -6.85 -1.05 18.96
CA MET A 30 -6.75 0.40 19.17
C MET A 30 -8.03 1.15 18.83
N LYS A 31 -8.88 0.60 17.96
CA LYS A 31 -10.18 1.20 17.62
C LYS A 31 -11.17 1.21 18.77
N LYS A 32 -10.97 0.35 19.77
CA LYS A 32 -11.82 0.27 20.97
C LYS A 32 -11.50 1.38 21.96
N GLU A 33 -10.40 2.10 21.78
CA GLU A 33 -10.06 3.27 22.58
C GLU A 33 -10.69 4.51 21.92
N ASP A 34 -11.75 5.06 22.52
CA ASP A 34 -12.53 6.20 21.96
C ASP A 34 -11.69 7.42 21.55
N ALA A 35 -10.51 7.60 22.15
CA ALA A 35 -9.62 8.71 21.88
C ALA A 35 -8.63 8.47 20.72
N PHE A 36 -8.51 7.23 20.24
CA PHE A 36 -7.50 6.86 19.25
C PHE A 36 -8.08 6.79 17.84
N LYS A 37 -7.49 7.56 16.91
CA LYS A 37 -7.79 7.49 15.48
C LYS A 37 -6.57 7.04 14.72
N HIS A 38 -6.74 6.04 13.87
CA HIS A 38 -5.70 5.62 12.94
C HIS A 38 -5.33 6.75 11.99
N THR A 39 -4.04 6.83 11.67
CA THR A 39 -3.48 7.78 10.71
C THR A 39 -2.97 7.04 9.49
N LEU A 40 -2.65 7.78 8.42
CA LEU A 40 -1.96 7.24 7.24
C LEU A 40 -0.74 6.38 7.62
N SER A 41 0.05 6.78 8.62
CA SER A 41 1.25 6.04 9.03
C SER A 41 0.92 4.70 9.71
N THR A 42 -0.16 4.62 10.50
CA THR A 42 -0.57 3.36 11.14
C THR A 42 -1.13 2.38 10.11
N TYR A 43 -1.99 2.87 9.20
CA TYR A 43 -2.53 2.06 8.10
C TYR A 43 -1.41 1.53 7.20
N ARG A 44 -0.52 2.40 6.74
CA ARG A 44 0.63 2.02 5.91
C ARG A 44 1.46 0.92 6.57
N SER A 45 1.73 1.05 7.87
CA SER A 45 2.56 0.07 8.59
C SER A 45 1.92 -1.31 8.64
N VAL A 46 0.61 -1.42 8.90
CA VAL A 46 -0.07 -2.72 8.94
C VAL A 46 -0.25 -3.30 7.52
N ILE A 47 -0.51 -2.46 6.51
CA ILE A 47 -0.62 -2.88 5.11
C ILE A 47 0.73 -3.43 4.60
N GLU A 48 1.83 -2.72 4.86
CA GLU A 48 3.18 -3.19 4.53
C GLU A 48 3.50 -4.53 5.24
N LYS A 49 3.09 -4.65 6.50
CA LYS A 49 3.28 -5.88 7.29
C LYS A 49 2.51 -7.06 6.71
N LEU A 50 1.21 -6.89 6.44
CA LEU A 50 0.35 -7.93 5.87
C LEU A 50 0.84 -8.33 4.47
N GLY A 51 1.10 -7.36 3.59
CA GLY A 51 1.52 -7.59 2.21
C GLY A 51 2.87 -8.31 2.10
N SER A 52 3.87 -7.92 2.91
CA SER A 52 5.18 -8.59 2.90
C SER A 52 5.10 -10.07 3.33
N HIS A 53 4.10 -10.43 4.13
CA HIS A 53 3.84 -11.80 4.58
C HIS A 53 2.78 -12.52 3.72
N GLY A 54 2.33 -11.90 2.63
CA GLY A 54 1.35 -12.48 1.69
C GLY A 54 -0.06 -12.61 2.26
N ARG A 55 -0.40 -11.91 3.34
CA ARG A 55 -1.76 -11.87 3.91
C ARG A 55 -2.61 -10.85 3.14
N PHE A 56 -2.84 -11.13 1.86
CA PHE A 56 -3.41 -10.15 0.92
C PHE A 56 -4.89 -9.88 1.13
N GLU A 57 -5.67 -10.87 1.55
CA GLU A 57 -7.09 -10.68 1.88
C GLU A 57 -7.26 -9.64 2.99
N ALA A 58 -6.60 -9.88 4.13
CA ALA A 58 -6.56 -8.92 5.23
C ALA A 58 -5.93 -7.57 4.84
N MET A 59 -4.92 -7.56 3.95
CA MET A 59 -4.34 -6.32 3.45
C MET A 59 -5.37 -5.49 2.67
N GLU A 60 -6.20 -6.12 1.84
CA GLU A 60 -7.24 -5.48 1.06
C GLU A 60 -8.39 -4.96 1.94
N GLU A 61 -8.78 -5.71 2.98
CA GLU A 61 -9.74 -5.23 3.99
C GLU A 61 -9.27 -3.93 4.64
N VAL A 62 -8.00 -3.89 5.07
CA VAL A 62 -7.43 -2.68 5.69
C VAL A 62 -7.29 -1.55 4.68
N LEU A 63 -6.99 -1.83 3.42
CA LEU A 63 -6.98 -0.83 2.35
C LEU A 63 -8.36 -0.22 2.12
N VAL A 64 -9.43 -1.02 2.14
CA VAL A 64 -10.81 -0.54 2.02
C VAL A 64 -11.15 0.38 3.19
N GLU A 65 -10.85 -0.05 4.41
CA GLU A 65 -11.08 0.76 5.61
C GLU A 65 -10.30 2.08 5.56
N MET A 66 -9.04 2.03 5.14
CA MET A 66 -8.18 3.21 5.03
C MET A 66 -8.79 4.28 4.12
N ARG A 67 -9.34 3.88 2.96
CA ARG A 67 -9.98 4.81 2.01
C ARG A 67 -11.21 5.51 2.58
N GLN A 68 -11.87 4.92 3.56
CA GLN A 68 -13.03 5.53 4.23
C GLN A 68 -12.61 6.56 5.29
N ASN A 69 -11.35 6.51 5.76
CA ASN A 69 -10.86 7.31 6.88
C ASN A 69 -9.76 8.32 6.50
N VAL A 70 -9.11 8.14 5.36
CA VAL A 70 -7.96 8.93 4.89
C VAL A 70 -8.22 9.41 3.47
N GLY A 71 -7.95 10.69 3.19
CA GLY A 71 -8.12 11.26 1.85
C GLY A 71 -7.30 10.50 0.80
N ASN A 72 -7.96 10.06 -0.28
CA ASN A 72 -7.35 9.13 -1.23
C ASN A 72 -6.13 9.69 -1.98
N HIS A 73 -6.07 11.01 -2.20
CA HIS A 73 -4.92 11.68 -2.83
C HIS A 73 -3.60 11.47 -2.06
N MET A 74 -3.65 11.06 -0.79
CA MET A 74 -2.46 10.79 0.04
C MET A 74 -1.99 9.33 -0.01
N LEU A 75 -2.66 8.46 -0.78
CA LEU A 75 -2.49 7.01 -0.70
C LEU A 75 -1.45 6.42 -1.66
N GLU A 76 -0.80 7.24 -2.48
CA GLU A 76 0.16 6.76 -3.49
C GLU A 76 1.20 5.80 -2.89
N GLY A 77 1.86 6.21 -1.80
CA GLY A 77 2.89 5.39 -1.16
C GLY A 77 2.37 4.04 -0.65
N VAL A 78 1.09 3.95 -0.32
CA VAL A 78 0.45 2.70 0.10
C VAL A 78 0.17 1.81 -1.11
N TYR A 79 -0.33 2.35 -2.22
CA TYR A 79 -0.51 1.61 -3.46
C TYR A 79 0.81 1.09 -4.03
N VAL A 80 1.85 1.92 -4.05
CA VAL A 80 3.22 1.54 -4.42
C VAL A 80 3.72 0.37 -3.55
N GLY A 81 3.51 0.43 -2.24
CA GLY A 81 3.86 -0.65 -1.32
C GLY A 81 3.11 -1.95 -1.63
N ALA A 82 1.80 -1.86 -1.87
CA ALA A 82 0.96 -3.01 -2.22
C ALA A 82 1.38 -3.64 -3.56
N MET A 83 1.61 -2.85 -4.61
CA MET A 83 2.12 -3.32 -5.91
C MET A 83 3.42 -4.12 -5.74
N LYS A 84 4.39 -3.57 -5.00
CA LYS A 84 5.68 -4.25 -4.74
C LYS A 84 5.49 -5.54 -3.94
N ASN A 85 4.60 -5.55 -2.96
CA ASN A 85 4.31 -6.76 -2.18
C ASN A 85 3.65 -7.86 -3.01
N TYR A 86 2.69 -7.50 -3.88
CA TYR A 86 2.10 -8.44 -4.83
C TYR A 86 3.14 -8.99 -5.81
N GLY A 87 3.94 -8.12 -6.44
CA GLY A 87 4.99 -8.53 -7.37
C GLY A 87 6.00 -9.49 -6.75
N LYS A 88 6.49 -9.21 -5.53
CA LYS A 88 7.39 -10.10 -4.78
C LYS A 88 6.80 -11.48 -4.45
N LYS A 89 5.47 -11.65 -4.54
CA LYS A 89 4.78 -12.93 -4.34
C LYS A 89 4.28 -13.54 -5.66
N GLY A 90 4.74 -13.03 -6.81
CA GLY A 90 4.34 -13.51 -8.14
C GLY A 90 2.90 -13.17 -8.53
N LYS A 91 2.22 -12.31 -7.77
CA LYS A 91 0.83 -11.88 -8.00
C LYS A 91 0.78 -10.67 -8.91
N VAL A 92 1.29 -10.84 -10.14
CA VAL A 92 1.49 -9.75 -11.11
C VAL A 92 0.16 -9.09 -11.49
N GLN A 93 -0.88 -9.89 -11.73
CA GLN A 93 -2.19 -9.36 -12.09
C GLN A 93 -2.78 -8.49 -10.98
N GLU A 94 -2.64 -8.91 -9.72
CA GLU A 94 -3.09 -8.10 -8.58
C GLU A 94 -2.30 -6.80 -8.47
N ALA A 95 -0.98 -6.80 -8.73
CA ALA A 95 -0.19 -5.57 -8.79
C ALA A 95 -0.69 -4.62 -9.88
N VAL A 96 -1.01 -5.13 -11.08
CA VAL A 96 -1.61 -4.33 -12.17
C VAL A 96 -2.97 -3.79 -11.75
N ASN A 97 -3.82 -4.60 -11.14
CA ASN A 97 -5.13 -4.15 -10.66
C ASN A 97 -5.00 -3.03 -9.60
N VAL A 98 -3.95 -3.09 -8.76
CA VAL A 98 -3.65 -2.02 -7.81
C VAL A 98 -3.28 -0.71 -8.51
N PHE A 99 -2.48 -0.79 -9.58
CA PHE A 99 -2.10 0.38 -10.36
C PHE A 99 -3.32 1.00 -11.07
N GLU A 100 -4.15 0.19 -11.73
CA GLU A 100 -5.29 0.68 -12.51
C GLU A 100 -6.39 1.33 -11.65
N ARG A 101 -6.59 0.87 -10.41
CA ARG A 101 -7.58 1.45 -9.50
C ARG A 101 -7.16 2.79 -8.89
N MET A 102 -5.91 3.22 -9.04
CA MET A 102 -5.43 4.48 -8.47
C MET A 102 -6.20 5.69 -9.00
N ASP A 103 -6.34 5.78 -10.33
CA ASP A 103 -7.12 6.82 -11.01
C ASP A 103 -8.60 6.77 -10.57
N PHE A 104 -9.17 5.57 -10.37
CA PHE A 104 -10.56 5.39 -9.92
C PHE A 104 -10.83 5.93 -8.50
N TYR A 105 -9.81 5.97 -7.64
CA TYR A 105 -9.92 6.44 -6.27
C TYR A 105 -9.36 7.85 -6.08
N ASP A 106 -9.24 8.67 -7.14
CA ASP A 106 -8.68 10.03 -7.05
C ASP A 106 -7.26 10.07 -6.46
N CYS A 107 -6.45 9.04 -6.74
CA CYS A 107 -5.04 8.99 -6.38
C CYS A 107 -4.21 8.98 -7.66
N GLU A 108 -3.78 10.15 -8.13
CA GLU A 108 -3.04 10.26 -9.39
C GLU A 108 -1.69 9.52 -9.33
N PRO A 109 -1.40 8.59 -10.27
CA PRO A 109 -0.10 7.94 -10.36
C PRO A 109 1.01 8.93 -10.73
N THR A 110 2.08 8.99 -9.94
CA THR A 110 3.31 9.72 -10.27
C THR A 110 4.40 8.78 -10.79
N VAL A 111 5.59 9.33 -11.06
CA VAL A 111 6.80 8.57 -11.43
C VAL A 111 7.05 7.37 -10.51
N PHE A 112 6.81 7.51 -9.20
CA PHE A 112 6.99 6.42 -8.24
C PHE A 112 6.06 5.23 -8.50
N SER A 113 4.82 5.51 -8.88
CA SER A 113 3.80 4.50 -9.16
C SER A 113 4.05 3.79 -10.48
N TYR A 114 4.37 4.55 -11.53
CA TYR A 114 4.75 3.98 -12.83
C TYR A 114 5.98 3.09 -12.71
N ASN A 115 7.04 3.55 -12.04
CA ASN A 115 8.24 2.74 -11.85
C ASN A 115 7.93 1.47 -11.06
N ALA A 116 7.12 1.55 -10.00
CA ALA A 116 6.79 0.39 -9.20
C ALA A 116 6.11 -0.70 -10.03
N ILE A 117 5.11 -0.35 -10.84
CA ILE A 117 4.42 -1.36 -11.67
C ILE A 117 5.30 -1.84 -12.83
N MET A 118 6.10 -0.96 -13.45
CA MET A 118 7.03 -1.35 -14.51
C MET A 118 8.08 -2.32 -13.99
N SER A 119 8.68 -2.08 -12.81
CA SER A 119 9.61 -3.02 -12.19
C SER A 119 8.95 -4.38 -11.95
N VAL A 120 7.71 -4.42 -11.43
CA VAL A 120 7.00 -5.69 -11.21
C VAL A 120 6.80 -6.45 -12.52
N LEU A 121 6.42 -5.77 -13.59
CA LEU A 121 6.21 -6.37 -14.92
C LEU A 121 7.52 -6.89 -15.51
N VAL A 122 8.60 -6.08 -15.47
CA VAL A 122 9.94 -6.43 -15.98
C VAL A 122 10.51 -7.63 -15.22
N ASP A 123 10.48 -7.60 -13.88
CA ASP A 123 10.98 -8.68 -13.02
C ASP A 123 10.22 -10.00 -13.25
N SER A 124 8.99 -9.91 -13.77
CA SER A 124 8.13 -11.05 -14.07
C SER A 124 8.12 -11.43 -15.56
N GLY A 125 8.93 -10.79 -16.40
CA GLY A 125 9.08 -11.10 -17.83
C GLY A 125 7.98 -10.53 -18.75
N TYR A 126 7.11 -9.65 -18.26
CA TYR A 126 6.01 -9.03 -19.03
C TYR A 126 6.46 -7.72 -19.72
N PHE A 127 7.47 -7.83 -20.59
CA PHE A 127 8.13 -6.68 -21.21
C PHE A 127 7.19 -5.83 -22.09
N ASP A 128 6.29 -6.46 -22.85
CA ASP A 128 5.35 -5.75 -23.71
C ASP A 128 4.37 -4.89 -22.88
N GLN A 129 3.91 -5.42 -21.74
CA GLN A 129 3.04 -4.70 -20.81
C GLN A 129 3.82 -3.56 -20.14
N ALA A 130 5.06 -3.80 -19.72
CA ALA A 130 5.91 -2.74 -19.17
C ALA A 130 6.12 -1.60 -20.18
N HIS A 131 6.35 -1.93 -21.46
CA HIS A 131 6.47 -0.93 -22.52
C HIS A 131 5.16 -0.14 -22.73
N LYS A 132 3.99 -0.78 -22.66
CA LYS A 132 2.70 -0.07 -22.72
C LYS A 132 2.52 0.89 -21.55
N VAL A 133 2.91 0.49 -20.35
CA VAL A 133 2.89 1.37 -19.16
C VAL A 133 3.84 2.55 -19.32
N TYR A 134 5.04 2.31 -19.85
CA TYR A 134 6.01 3.37 -20.18
C TYR A 134 5.45 4.38 -21.19
N MET A 135 4.78 3.91 -22.25
CA MET A 135 4.14 4.80 -23.22
C MET A 135 3.02 5.62 -22.58
N ARG A 136 2.17 5.01 -21.73
CA ARG A 136 1.15 5.74 -20.95
C ARG A 136 1.76 6.82 -20.06
N MET A 137 2.89 6.54 -19.42
CA MET A 137 3.63 7.50 -18.60
C MET A 137 4.06 8.73 -19.41
N ARG A 138 4.62 8.49 -20.61
CA ARG A 138 5.04 9.55 -21.53
C ARG A 138 3.88 10.37 -22.07
N ASP A 139 2.77 9.72 -22.41
CA ASP A 139 1.56 10.40 -22.90
C ASP A 139 0.95 11.31 -21.82
N LYS A 140 1.08 10.96 -20.54
CA LYS A 140 0.72 11.83 -19.41
C LYS A 140 1.77 12.92 -19.12
N GLY A 141 2.87 13.01 -19.88
CA GLY A 141 3.93 14.00 -19.67
C GLY A 141 4.80 13.74 -18.44
N ILE A 142 4.75 12.54 -17.87
CA ILE A 142 5.54 12.17 -16.69
C ILE A 142 6.91 11.68 -17.18
N THR A 143 7.98 12.30 -16.68
CA THR A 143 9.35 11.95 -17.09
C THR A 143 9.87 10.77 -16.27
N PRO A 144 10.36 9.70 -16.91
CA PRO A 144 11.07 8.61 -16.23
C PRO A 144 12.33 9.11 -15.51
N ASP A 145 12.60 8.60 -14.31
CA ASP A 145 13.79 8.91 -13.51
C ASP A 145 14.75 7.72 -13.34
N VAL A 146 14.47 6.59 -14.01
CA VAL A 146 15.27 5.35 -14.04
C VAL A 146 15.59 4.94 -15.47
#